data_AF-A0A920Q252-F1
#
_entry.id   AF-A0A920Q252-F1
#
_cell.length_a   1.000
_cell.length_b   1.000
_cell.length_c   1.000
_cell.angle_alpha   90.00
_cell.angle_beta   90.00
_cell.angle_gamma   90.00
#
_symmetry.space_group_name_H-M   'P 1'
#
loop_
_entity.id
_entity.type
_entity.pdbx_description
1 polymer ?
#
loop_
_entity_poly.entity_id
_entity_poly.type
_entity_poly.pdbx_seq_one_letter_code
_entity_poly.pdbx_strand_id
1 'polypeptide(L)'
;MVNTSSGDGGFAPVPNAAVYASSKAAVSCLTEALAHQLAEDSEVVGASVFYPSGGLMDTGLFTSYRNRPTELERVRGGTGRTSKTFTQMKDLLEKAGREVKVADLDEMGRWVVECASQRQYVIARDLDTTIDLLHRRADAIDRRDLPPHHQMGL
;
A
#
# COMPACT_ATOMS: atom_id res chain seq x y z
N MET A 1 -4.31 14.10 10.50
CA MET A 1 -3.43 12.91 10.58
C MET A 1 -3.41 12.23 9.22
N VAL A 2 -2.28 11.70 8.78
CA VAL A 2 -2.17 10.93 7.53
C VAL A 2 -1.60 9.56 7.86
N ASN A 3 -2.32 8.50 7.54
CA ASN A 3 -1.85 7.12 7.73
C ASN A 3 -1.44 6.50 6.39
N THR A 4 -0.22 5.97 6.32
CA THR A 4 0.29 5.29 5.12
C THR A 4 -0.18 3.85 5.06
N SER A 5 -1.12 3.56 4.18
CA SER A 5 -1.56 2.21 3.84
C SER A 5 -0.74 1.67 2.63
N SER A 6 -1.35 0.85 1.78
CA SER A 6 -0.82 0.37 0.50
C SER A 6 -1.98 -0.13 -0.36
N GLY A 7 -1.83 -0.08 -1.69
CA GLY A 7 -2.79 -0.76 -2.57
C GLY A 7 -2.86 -2.27 -2.29
N ASP A 8 -1.73 -2.87 -1.90
CA ASP A 8 -1.64 -4.23 -1.36
C ASP A 8 -2.26 -4.29 0.04
N GLY A 9 -3.51 -4.71 0.09
CA GLY A 9 -4.34 -4.79 1.29
C GLY A 9 -5.39 -3.70 1.36
N GLY A 10 -5.01 -2.44 1.15
CA GLY A 10 -5.92 -1.30 1.24
C GLY A 10 -6.98 -1.25 0.14
N PHE A 11 -6.65 -1.72 -1.07
CA PHE A 11 -7.63 -1.90 -2.15
C PHE A 11 -7.93 -3.38 -2.38
N ALA A 12 -6.89 -4.18 -2.54
CA ALA A 12 -6.99 -5.62 -2.70
C ALA A 12 -5.68 -6.30 -2.27
N PRO A 13 -5.72 -7.53 -1.73
CA PRO A 13 -4.51 -8.20 -1.28
C PRO A 13 -3.68 -8.71 -2.45
N VAL A 14 -2.35 -8.77 -2.27
CA VAL A 14 -1.45 -9.60 -3.08
C VAL A 14 -1.29 -10.95 -2.36
N PRO A 15 -1.65 -12.10 -2.97
CA PRO A 15 -1.78 -13.37 -2.26
C PRO A 15 -0.53 -13.85 -1.52
N ASN A 16 0.67 -13.54 -2.02
CA ASN A 16 1.93 -13.95 -1.41
C ASN A 16 2.45 -13.01 -0.30
N ALA A 17 1.70 -11.94 0.01
CA ALA A 17 2.05 -10.90 0.98
C ALA A 17 1.00 -10.78 2.12
N ALA A 18 0.27 -11.85 2.43
CA ALA A 18 -0.91 -11.82 3.30
C ALA A 18 -0.75 -11.05 4.62
N VAL A 19 0.37 -11.21 5.35
CA VAL A 19 0.58 -10.47 6.62
C VAL A 19 0.69 -8.96 6.38
N TYR A 20 1.41 -8.57 5.33
CA TYR A 20 1.52 -7.16 4.93
C TYR A 20 0.16 -6.64 4.47
N ALA A 21 -0.49 -7.34 3.54
CA ALA A 21 -1.81 -6.98 3.02
C ALA A 21 -2.85 -6.81 4.14
N SER A 22 -2.97 -7.77 5.05
CA SER A 22 -3.91 -7.69 6.18
C SER A 22 -3.61 -6.51 7.10
N SER A 23 -2.33 -6.20 7.35
CA SER A 23 -1.96 -5.03 8.17
C SER A 23 -2.34 -3.71 7.50
N LYS A 24 -2.20 -3.62 6.17
CA LYS A 24 -2.56 -2.43 5.40
C LYS A 24 -4.07 -2.26 5.25
N ALA A 25 -4.80 -3.36 5.05
CA ALA A 25 -6.26 -3.36 5.10
C ALA A 25 -6.78 -2.86 6.47
N ALA A 26 -6.16 -3.31 7.56
CA ALA A 26 -6.51 -2.85 8.91
C ALA A 26 -6.26 -1.35 9.10
N VAL A 27 -5.13 -0.82 8.60
CA VAL A 27 -4.86 0.62 8.63
C VAL A 27 -5.90 1.41 7.83
N SER A 28 -6.27 0.94 6.62
CA SER A 28 -7.29 1.60 5.80
C SER A 28 -8.64 1.67 6.53
N CYS A 29 -9.12 0.55 7.07
CA CYS A 29 -10.37 0.48 7.83
C CYS A 29 -10.32 1.36 9.09
N LEU A 30 -9.22 1.32 9.84
CA LEU A 30 -9.03 2.17 11.03
C LEU A 30 -9.08 3.65 10.67
N THR A 31 -8.42 4.06 9.59
CA THR A 31 -8.40 5.46 9.15
C THR A 31 -9.76 5.94 8.68
N GLU A 32 -10.54 5.09 8.03
CA GLU A 32 -11.92 5.41 7.63
C GLU A 32 -12.82 5.63 8.83
N ALA A 33 -12.82 4.70 9.79
CA ALA A 33 -13.58 4.84 11.02
C ALA A 33 -13.22 6.11 11.79
N LEU A 34 -11.91 6.41 11.90
CA LEU A 34 -11.44 7.63 12.55
C LEU A 34 -11.82 8.90 11.77
N ALA A 35 -11.77 8.88 10.44
CA ALA A 35 -12.17 10.03 9.63
C ALA A 35 -13.65 10.36 9.83
N HIS A 36 -14.52 9.35 9.93
CA HIS A 36 -15.93 9.54 10.28
C HIS A 36 -16.12 10.14 11.68
N GLN A 37 -15.46 9.58 12.70
CA GLN A 37 -15.54 10.10 14.07
C GLN A 37 -15.07 11.56 14.14
N LEU A 38 -13.95 11.88 13.49
CA LEU A 38 -13.42 13.25 13.48
C LEU A 38 -14.30 14.24 12.71
N ALA A 39 -15.00 13.79 11.66
CA ALA A 39 -15.94 14.64 10.92
C ALA A 39 -17.16 15.03 11.76
N GLU A 40 -17.55 14.20 12.73
CA GLU A 40 -18.64 14.47 13.68
C GLU A 40 -18.15 15.34 14.86
N ASP A 41 -16.93 15.12 15.34
CA ASP A 41 -16.43 15.70 16.59
C ASP A 41 -15.47 16.89 16.43
N SER A 42 -14.98 17.20 15.21
CA SER A 42 -13.97 18.24 15.01
C SER A 42 -14.03 18.94 13.66
N GLU A 43 -14.02 20.28 13.68
CA GLU A 43 -13.82 21.09 12.46
C GLU A 43 -12.33 21.28 12.12
N VAL A 44 -11.44 21.14 13.09
CA VAL A 44 -10.00 21.49 12.95
C VAL A 44 -9.09 20.29 12.80
N VAL A 45 -9.53 19.09 13.20
CA VAL A 45 -8.78 17.83 13.05
C VAL A 45 -9.49 16.96 12.01
N GLY A 46 -8.71 16.24 11.20
CA GLY A 46 -9.20 15.25 10.25
C GLY A 46 -8.19 14.14 10.02
N ALA A 47 -8.60 13.09 9.33
CA ALA A 47 -7.75 11.97 8.94
C ALA A 47 -7.80 11.74 7.43
N SER A 48 -6.66 11.34 6.86
CA SER A 48 -6.51 10.93 5.46
C SER A 48 -5.76 9.61 5.40
N VAL A 49 -6.08 8.79 4.40
CA VAL A 49 -5.35 7.57 4.06
C VAL A 49 -4.50 7.82 2.83
N PHE A 50 -3.21 7.50 2.94
CA PHE A 50 -2.26 7.61 1.85
C PHE A 50 -1.93 6.23 1.29
N TYR A 51 -2.14 6.07 -0.02
CA TYR A 51 -1.75 4.89 -0.80
C TYR A 51 -0.59 5.28 -1.72
N PRO A 52 0.67 4.93 -1.35
CA PRO A 52 1.83 5.27 -2.16
C PRO A 52 1.70 4.74 -3.60
N SER A 53 1.88 5.61 -4.58
CA SER A 53 1.76 5.34 -6.02
C SER A 53 2.84 6.09 -6.82
N GLY A 54 2.92 5.88 -8.13
CA GLY A 54 3.79 6.66 -9.02
C GLY A 54 5.15 6.02 -9.37
N GLY A 55 5.36 4.75 -9.02
CA GLY A 55 6.55 3.99 -9.44
C GLY A 55 7.12 3.10 -8.34
N LEU A 56 8.23 2.43 -8.66
CA LEU A 56 9.03 1.70 -7.67
C LEU A 56 9.70 2.72 -6.74
N MET A 57 9.50 2.55 -5.44
CA MET A 57 9.98 3.50 -4.43
C MET A 57 11.32 3.03 -3.86
N ASP A 58 12.36 3.85 -4.00
CA ASP A 58 13.67 3.59 -3.40
C ASP A 58 13.64 3.80 -1.89
N THR A 59 13.13 2.77 -1.21
CA THR A 59 12.99 2.74 0.24
C THR A 59 13.59 1.46 0.78
N GLY A 60 13.78 1.42 2.10
CA GLY A 60 14.17 0.19 2.79
C GLY A 60 13.03 -0.82 2.99
N LEU A 61 11.87 -0.71 2.33
CA LEU A 61 10.73 -1.60 2.63
C LEU A 61 11.08 -3.08 2.37
N PHE A 62 11.76 -3.39 1.27
CA PHE A 62 12.09 -4.77 0.91
C PHE A 62 13.08 -5.43 1.89
N THR A 63 13.88 -4.63 2.59
CA THR A 63 14.87 -5.10 3.59
C THR A 63 14.42 -4.81 5.03
N SER A 64 13.11 -4.67 5.26
CA SER A 64 12.54 -4.31 6.57
C SER A 64 12.91 -5.25 7.72
N TYR A 65 13.30 -6.49 7.43
CA TYR A 65 13.78 -7.45 8.42
C TYR A 65 14.98 -6.93 9.24
N ARG A 66 15.76 -5.98 8.72
CA ARG A 66 16.87 -5.34 9.45
C ARG A 66 16.44 -4.64 10.75
N ASN A 67 15.15 -4.31 10.86
CA ASN A 67 14.55 -3.64 12.03
C ASN A 67 13.73 -4.60 12.90
N ARG A 68 13.80 -5.91 12.66
CA ARG A 68 13.05 -6.90 13.44
C ARG A 68 13.64 -6.93 14.87
N PRO A 69 12.82 -6.77 15.92
CA PRO A 69 13.29 -6.94 17.29
C PRO A 69 13.79 -8.36 17.55
N THR A 70 14.81 -8.49 18.38
CA THR A 70 15.47 -9.77 18.69
C THR A 70 14.47 -10.82 19.21
N GLU A 71 13.51 -10.39 20.02
CA GLU A 71 12.46 -11.24 20.60
C GLU A 71 11.44 -11.76 19.56
N LEU A 72 11.38 -11.15 18.38
CA LEU A 72 10.54 -11.58 17.25
C LEU A 72 11.35 -12.28 16.15
N GLU A 73 12.60 -12.63 16.43
CA GLU A 73 13.45 -13.36 15.48
C GLU A 73 12.86 -14.73 15.10
N ARG A 74 13.10 -15.12 13.85
CA ARG A 74 12.56 -16.38 13.34
C ARG A 74 13.35 -17.56 13.91
N VAL A 75 12.72 -18.34 14.78
CA VAL A 75 13.36 -19.48 15.45
C VAL A 75 13.56 -20.70 14.53
N ARG A 76 12.67 -20.91 13.54
CA ARG A 76 12.70 -22.09 12.64
C ARG A 76 13.24 -21.79 11.23
N GLY A 77 14.02 -20.72 11.08
CA GLY A 77 14.48 -20.23 9.78
C GLY A 77 13.39 -19.54 8.97
N GLY A 78 13.78 -18.84 7.90
CA GLY A 78 12.85 -18.23 6.95
C GLY A 78 12.22 -19.26 6.01
N THR A 79 11.28 -18.82 5.16
CA THR A 79 10.65 -19.65 4.11
C THR A 79 11.59 -20.04 2.96
N GLY A 80 12.91 -19.89 3.13
CA GLY A 80 13.91 -19.98 2.05
C GLY A 80 13.89 -18.78 1.08
N ARG A 81 12.91 -17.88 1.18
CA ARG A 81 12.83 -16.68 0.33
C ARG A 81 13.70 -15.58 0.90
N THR A 82 14.68 -15.14 0.13
CA THR A 82 15.47 -13.94 0.43
C THR A 82 14.75 -12.70 -0.07
N SER A 83 14.66 -11.69 0.80
CA SER A 83 14.28 -10.34 0.40
C SER A 83 15.25 -9.80 -0.65
N LYS A 84 14.74 -9.08 -1.63
CA LYS A 84 15.56 -8.34 -2.60
C LYS A 84 15.82 -6.93 -2.08
N THR A 85 16.95 -6.33 -2.42
CA THR A 85 17.11 -4.87 -2.26
C THR A 85 16.27 -4.14 -3.31
N PHE A 86 16.10 -2.82 -3.17
CA PHE A 86 15.49 -1.99 -4.21
C PHE A 86 16.20 -2.18 -5.56
N THR A 87 17.54 -2.08 -5.59
CA THR A 87 18.35 -2.27 -6.79
C THR A 87 18.12 -3.65 -7.42
N GLN A 88 18.11 -4.72 -6.62
CA GLN A 88 17.86 -6.08 -7.12
C GLN A 88 16.44 -6.26 -7.67
N MET A 89 15.45 -5.57 -7.10
CA MET A 89 14.09 -5.58 -7.62
C MET A 89 14.00 -4.81 -8.94
N LYS A 90 14.59 -3.62 -9.00
CA LYS A 90 14.67 -2.80 -10.22
C LYS A 90 15.34 -3.58 -11.36
N ASP A 91 16.53 -4.13 -11.12
CA ASP A 91 17.26 -4.91 -12.11
C ASP A 91 16.45 -6.12 -12.61
N LEU A 92 15.69 -6.77 -11.73
CA LEU A 92 14.86 -7.91 -12.09
C LEU A 92 13.70 -7.48 -13.01
N LEU A 93 13.07 -6.35 -12.72
CA LEU A 93 11.99 -5.82 -13.54
C LEU A 93 12.48 -5.34 -14.90
N GLU A 94 13.61 -4.65 -14.94
CA GLU A 94 14.25 -4.21 -16.19
C GLU A 94 14.66 -5.41 -17.05
N LYS A 95 15.24 -6.46 -16.45
CA LYS A 95 15.56 -7.71 -17.16
C LYS A 95 14.33 -8.47 -17.67
N ALA A 96 13.18 -8.29 -17.02
CA ALA A 96 11.90 -8.82 -17.49
C ALA A 96 11.26 -7.95 -18.59
N GLY A 97 11.94 -6.91 -19.07
CA GLY A 97 11.44 -6.02 -20.12
C GLY A 97 10.39 -5.03 -19.64
N ARG A 98 10.28 -4.80 -18.32
CA ARG A 98 9.37 -3.80 -17.75
C ARG A 98 10.05 -2.43 -17.74
N GLU A 99 9.30 -1.41 -18.13
CA GLU A 99 9.69 -0.03 -17.86
C GLU A 99 9.57 0.24 -16.35
N VAL A 100 10.69 0.54 -15.69
CA VAL A 100 10.71 0.82 -14.25
C VAL A 100 10.79 2.32 -14.01
N LYS A 101 9.65 2.94 -13.76
CA LYS A 101 9.59 4.29 -13.22
C LYS A 101 9.97 4.25 -11.74
N VAL A 102 11.05 4.95 -11.36
CA VAL A 102 11.40 5.17 -9.95
C VAL A 102 10.66 6.41 -9.46
N ALA A 103 9.98 6.30 -8.31
CA ALA A 103 9.24 7.41 -7.74
C ALA A 103 10.20 8.46 -7.13
N ASP A 104 9.91 9.75 -7.36
CA ASP A 104 10.55 10.86 -6.65
C ASP A 104 9.89 11.00 -5.27
N LEU A 105 10.62 10.65 -4.21
CA LEU A 105 10.09 10.66 -2.85
C LEU A 105 9.93 12.08 -2.28
N ASP A 106 10.72 13.05 -2.73
CA ASP A 106 10.63 14.44 -2.27
C ASP A 106 9.43 15.14 -2.92
N GLU A 107 9.18 14.87 -4.20
CA GLU A 107 7.94 15.26 -4.87
C GLU A 107 6.72 14.63 -4.19
N MET A 108 6.75 13.30 -3.97
CA MET A 108 5.64 12.59 -3.33
C MET A 108 5.37 13.13 -1.91
N GLY A 109 6.42 13.43 -1.13
CA GLY A 109 6.28 14.02 0.20
C GLY A 109 5.58 15.38 0.16
N ARG A 110 5.99 16.28 -0.75
CA ARG A 110 5.34 17.59 -0.95
C ARG A 110 3.88 17.44 -1.35
N TRP A 111 3.61 16.54 -2.29
CA TRP A 111 2.25 16.27 -2.75
C TRP A 111 1.34 15.72 -1.65
N VAL A 112 1.82 14.79 -0.81
CA VAL A 112 1.02 14.27 0.32
C VAL A 112 0.67 15.39 1.30
N VAL A 113 1.60 16.31 1.58
CA VAL A 113 1.34 17.49 2.43
C VAL A 113 0.30 18.42 1.80
N GLU A 114 0.39 18.65 0.49
CA GLU A 114 -0.61 19.44 -0.25
C GLU A 114 -2.01 18.81 -0.14
N CYS A 115 -2.17 17.52 -0.46
CA CYS A 115 -3.44 16.81 -0.33
C CYS A 115 -3.99 16.86 1.10
N ALA A 116 -3.13 16.70 2.11
CA ALA A 116 -3.53 16.81 3.51
C ALA A 116 -4.03 18.23 3.86
N SER A 117 -3.39 19.27 3.34
CA SER A 117 -3.82 20.66 3.52
C SER A 117 -5.21 20.94 2.92
N GLN A 118 -5.55 20.23 1.84
CA GLN A 118 -6.86 20.30 1.17
C GLN A 118 -7.91 19.37 1.82
N ARG A 119 -7.56 18.70 2.93
CA ARG A 119 -8.39 17.70 3.62
C ARG A 119 -8.86 16.57 2.70
N GLN A 120 -8.06 16.23 1.68
CA GLN A 120 -8.35 15.11 0.79
C GLN A 120 -8.22 13.80 1.56
N TYR A 121 -9.29 13.01 1.63
CA TYR A 121 -9.31 11.77 2.40
C TYR A 121 -8.45 10.68 1.76
N VAL A 122 -8.69 10.34 0.49
CA VAL A 122 -7.87 9.36 -0.25
C VAL A 122 -6.76 10.07 -1.00
N ILE A 123 -5.51 9.83 -0.62
CA ILE A 123 -4.32 10.37 -1.27
C ILE A 123 -3.68 9.24 -2.10
N ALA A 124 -3.91 9.24 -3.41
CA ALA A 124 -3.40 8.26 -4.37
C ALA A 124 -3.42 8.86 -5.80
N ARG A 125 -2.59 8.34 -6.70
CA ARG A 125 -2.59 8.70 -8.15
C ARG A 125 -2.84 7.47 -9.02
N ASP A 126 -3.21 7.69 -10.27
CA ASP A 126 -3.31 6.66 -11.32
C ASP A 126 -4.24 5.49 -10.96
N LEU A 127 -5.44 5.82 -10.47
CA LEU A 127 -6.37 4.84 -9.90
C LEU A 127 -7.26 4.09 -10.91
N ASP A 128 -7.22 4.39 -12.21
CA ASP A 128 -8.18 3.83 -13.18
C ASP A 128 -8.25 2.29 -13.13
N THR A 129 -7.10 1.61 -13.12
CA THR A 129 -7.01 0.15 -13.00
C THR A 129 -7.41 -0.37 -11.62
N THR A 130 -7.21 0.43 -10.57
CA THR A 130 -7.61 0.10 -9.21
C THR A 130 -9.13 0.20 -9.06
N ILE A 131 -9.75 1.22 -9.64
CA ILE A 131 -11.20 1.42 -9.63
C ILE A 131 -11.88 0.26 -10.36
N ASP A 132 -11.40 -0.12 -11.56
CA ASP A 132 -11.88 -1.30 -12.27
C ASP A 132 -11.78 -2.58 -11.41
N LEU A 133 -10.64 -2.78 -10.74
CA LEU A 133 -10.46 -3.91 -9.83
C LEU A 133 -11.48 -3.89 -8.68
N LEU A 134 -11.73 -2.73 -8.08
CA LEU A 134 -12.69 -2.59 -6.99
C LEU A 134 -14.12 -2.90 -7.44
N HIS A 135 -14.52 -2.48 -8.64
CA HIS A 135 -15.81 -2.87 -9.23
C HIS A 135 -15.91 -4.38 -9.41
N ARG A 136 -14.92 -5.01 -10.05
CA ARG A 136 -14.91 -6.48 -10.23
C ARG A 136 -14.91 -7.24 -8.90
N ARG A 137 -14.31 -6.67 -7.85
CA ARG A 137 -14.38 -7.22 -6.49
C ARG A 137 -15.78 -7.12 -5.91
N ALA A 138 -16.44 -5.97 -6.05
CA ALA A 138 -17.82 -5.81 -5.62
C ALA A 138 -18.75 -6.82 -6.35
N ASP A 139 -18.60 -6.97 -7.67
CA ASP A 139 -19.39 -7.92 -8.44
C ASP A 139 -19.15 -9.38 -8.01
N ALA A 140 -17.90 -9.74 -7.70
CA ALA A 140 -17.58 -11.07 -7.19
C ALA A 140 -18.22 -11.32 -5.81
N ILE A 141 -18.22 -10.32 -4.93
CA ILE A 141 -18.85 -10.40 -3.61
C ILE A 141 -20.37 -10.60 -3.74
N ASP A 142 -21.02 -9.86 -4.64
CA ASP A 142 -22.46 -10.00 -4.93
C ASP A 142 -22.81 -11.44 -5.33
N ARG A 143 -22.00 -12.03 -6.22
CA ARG A 143 -22.12 -13.43 -6.64
C ARG A 143 -21.67 -14.46 -5.59
N ARG A 144 -21.06 -14.01 -4.48
CA ARG A 144 -20.42 -14.85 -3.45
C ARG A 144 -19.23 -15.68 -3.97
N ASP A 145 -18.55 -15.16 -4.99
CA ASP A 145 -17.32 -15.71 -5.56
C ASP A 145 -16.08 -15.22 -4.82
N LEU A 146 -14.94 -15.86 -5.05
CA LEU A 146 -13.63 -15.35 -4.61
C LEU A 146 -13.29 -14.04 -5.35
N PRO A 147 -13.12 -12.90 -4.65
CA PRO A 147 -12.83 -11.63 -5.32
C PRO A 147 -11.43 -11.64 -5.98
N PRO A 148 -11.26 -11.01 -7.15
CA PRO A 148 -9.95 -10.89 -7.77
C PRO A 148 -8.98 -10.13 -6.85
N HIS A 149 -7.73 -10.55 -6.88
CA HIS A 149 -6.65 -10.00 -6.07
C HIS A 149 -5.90 -8.90 -6.82
N HIS A 150 -5.09 -8.12 -6.10
CA HIS A 150 -4.28 -7.10 -6.73
C HIS A 150 -3.18 -7.75 -7.58
N GLN A 151 -3.19 -7.47 -8.87
CA GLN A 151 -2.09 -7.82 -9.76
C GLN A 151 -1.09 -6.68 -9.67
N MET A 152 -0.04 -6.85 -8.86
CA MET A 152 1.15 -6.05 -9.07
C MET A 152 1.62 -6.39 -10.48
N GLY A 153 1.57 -5.45 -11.42
CA GLY A 153 1.96 -5.61 -12.82
C GLY A 153 3.45 -5.88 -13.02
N LEU A 154 4.00 -6.83 -12.25
CA LEU A 154 5.33 -7.41 -12.36
C LEU A 154 5.39 -8.29 -13.61
#